data_AF-A0A929RMW5-F1
#
_entry.id   AF-A0A929RMW5-F1
#
_cell.length_a   1.000
_cell.length_b   1.000
_cell.length_c   1.000
_cell.angle_alpha   90.00
_cell.angle_beta   90.00
_cell.angle_gamma   90.00
#
_symmetry.space_group_name_H-M   'P 1'
#
loop_
_entity.id
_entity.type
_entity.pdbx_description
1 polymer ?
#
loop_
_entity_poly.entity_id
_entity_poly.type
_entity_poly.pdbx_seq_one_letter_code
_entity_poly.pdbx_strand_id
1 'polypeptide(L)'
;MGDYDPFTTDSDPIDKAEQGQRIGPNRYKDRHSELYFALVKQFKRAICDAHMRSRHFSIDETYYLLQATPIQGYPALPVEIEPLIISRPTADGSGGGKILSSHARLNPAGWTPTFNNLRDRIDKALRGHYVLPTYTDTNTLLTATRDWAQQLNGDTSKNTGSLPSWIGSAQKRLVDSNSNTLTYVANNLLGGLTPALNILTQASFACISLINLNAHAVNILRSETRKAISSAIDACNHIRSEQTKCTLNFAITALNITATGEKIMKGDLGATKDTLTQIKGWLEAKEKTNPFKNFVYSEQDIIAAFEKAIAKIDTNFLQAEQRIRDAYISISDTLSNRYDSGDLTIDDQPQDTEGRTQVLSIKDTSLEQVYHGDLPEISKLLRKVKDETYRSNYTAAFSRWKSLGISPTGPSKNFYDVVGEIRLILERLSESCDGIASGLESFHNDMKANETDSADSIRRITRRMQEGTKTHPKFS
;
A
#
# COMPACT_ATOMS: atom_id res chain seq x y z
N MET A 1 2.38 0.66 23.46
CA MET A 1 1.96 0.04 22.19
C MET A 1 0.67 0.73 21.82
N GLY A 2 0.63 1.34 20.64
CA GLY A 2 -0.60 1.88 20.07
C GLY A 2 -1.15 0.88 19.06
N ASP A 3 -2.46 0.74 19.00
CA ASP A 3 -3.13 -0.03 17.96
C ASP A 3 -3.31 0.90 16.75
N TYR A 4 -2.72 0.53 15.61
CA TYR A 4 -2.97 1.22 14.34
C TYR A 4 -4.21 0.61 13.70
N ASP A 5 -5.14 1.44 13.24
CA ASP A 5 -6.36 0.99 12.55
C ASP A 5 -6.20 1.11 11.02
N PRO A 6 -5.81 0.03 10.31
CA PRO A 6 -5.63 0.05 8.85
C PRO A 6 -6.94 0.20 8.08
N PHE A 7 -8.09 0.18 8.78
CA PHE A 7 -9.43 0.29 8.18
C PHE A 7 -9.94 1.74 8.15
N THR A 8 -9.20 2.69 8.73
CA THR A 8 -9.51 4.12 8.65
C THR A 8 -8.41 4.87 7.92
N THR A 9 -8.77 5.71 6.94
CA THR A 9 -7.83 6.67 6.37
C THR A 9 -7.74 7.88 7.30
N ASP A 10 -6.53 8.39 7.51
CA ASP A 10 -6.31 9.73 8.07
C ASP A 10 -6.67 9.91 9.56
N SER A 11 -6.66 8.86 10.38
CA SER A 11 -6.84 8.99 11.84
C SER A 11 -5.51 9.17 12.57
N ASP A 12 -4.44 8.54 12.08
CA ASP A 12 -3.13 8.53 12.70
C ASP A 12 -2.38 9.88 12.59
N PRO A 13 -1.76 10.38 13.68
CA PRO A 13 -1.01 11.64 13.68
C PRO A 13 0.19 11.70 12.72
N ILE A 14 0.91 10.60 12.52
CA ILE A 14 2.04 10.53 11.58
C ILE A 14 1.49 10.65 10.15
N ASP A 15 0.42 9.93 9.84
CA ASP A 15 -0.19 9.98 8.51
C ASP A 15 -0.71 11.39 8.19
N LYS A 16 -1.38 12.06 9.14
CA LYS A 16 -1.80 13.45 8.98
C LYS A 16 -0.64 14.41 8.75
N ALA A 17 0.49 14.19 9.41
CA ALA A 17 1.67 15.03 9.24
C ALA A 17 2.33 14.85 7.86
N GLU A 18 2.27 13.64 7.29
CA GLU A 18 2.85 13.34 5.97
C GLU A 18 1.90 13.59 4.77
N GLN A 19 0.61 13.84 5.00
CA GLN A 19 -0.34 14.24 3.94
C GLN A 19 0.11 15.48 3.16
N GLY A 20 0.90 16.36 3.78
CA GLY A 20 1.34 17.61 3.17
C GLY A 20 0.23 18.68 3.16
N GLN A 21 0.42 19.73 2.36
CA GLN A 21 -0.56 20.83 2.30
C GLN A 21 -1.65 20.52 1.28
N ARG A 22 -2.92 20.57 1.69
CA ARG A 22 -4.05 20.48 0.76
C ARG A 22 -4.04 21.69 -0.17
N ILE A 23 -3.99 21.45 -1.47
CA ILE A 23 -3.99 22.46 -2.53
C ILE A 23 -5.23 22.35 -3.44
N GLY A 24 -6.11 21.38 -3.19
CA GLY A 24 -7.40 21.23 -3.87
C GLY A 24 -8.18 20.01 -3.37
N PRO A 25 -9.33 19.68 -3.98
CA PRO A 25 -10.03 18.42 -3.75
C PRO A 25 -9.11 17.24 -4.11
N ASN A 26 -8.80 16.38 -3.14
CA ASN A 26 -7.92 15.21 -3.29
C ASN A 26 -6.52 15.53 -3.88
N ARG A 27 -6.04 16.78 -3.74
CA ARG A 27 -4.71 17.22 -4.20
C ARG A 27 -3.89 17.76 -3.04
N TYR A 28 -2.72 17.19 -2.86
CA TYR A 28 -1.81 17.51 -1.78
C TYR A 28 -0.41 17.80 -2.31
N LYS A 29 0.24 18.83 -1.76
CA LYS A 29 1.65 19.12 -2.02
C LYS A 29 2.50 18.29 -1.05
N ASP A 30 3.28 17.34 -1.59
CA ASP A 30 4.25 16.57 -0.81
C ASP A 30 5.27 17.51 -0.16
N ARG A 31 5.36 17.46 1.18
CA ARG A 31 6.36 18.21 1.95
C ARG A 31 7.54 17.34 2.36
N HIS A 32 7.46 16.03 2.19
CA HIS A 32 8.54 15.12 2.58
C HIS A 32 9.81 15.47 1.83
N SER A 33 9.76 15.50 0.50
CA SER A 33 10.93 15.72 -0.34
C SER A 33 11.62 17.06 -0.02
N GLU A 34 10.86 18.16 0.04
CA GLU A 34 11.40 19.50 0.33
C GLU A 34 12.09 19.57 1.71
N LEU A 35 11.40 19.12 2.77
CA LEU A 35 11.93 19.15 4.14
C LEU A 35 13.13 18.20 4.29
N TYR A 36 13.05 17.02 3.70
CA TYR A 36 14.12 16.03 3.72
C TYR A 36 15.38 16.56 3.04
N PHE A 37 15.30 17.10 1.82
CA PHE A 37 16.46 17.67 1.13
C PHE A 37 17.09 18.84 1.89
N ALA A 38 16.28 19.70 2.50
CA ALA A 38 16.77 20.80 3.33
C ALA A 38 17.56 20.28 4.55
N LEU A 39 17.03 19.28 5.25
CA LEU A 39 17.69 18.64 6.39
C LEU A 39 19.01 17.95 5.99
N VAL A 40 19.04 17.24 4.87
CA VAL A 40 20.26 16.59 4.38
C VAL A 40 21.37 17.62 4.11
N LYS A 41 21.03 18.72 3.43
CA LYS A 41 21.97 19.83 3.17
C LYS A 41 22.52 20.42 4.47
N GLN A 42 21.64 20.69 5.44
CA GLN A 42 22.03 21.20 6.75
C GLN A 42 22.94 20.22 7.49
N PHE A 43 22.64 18.91 7.46
CA PHE A 43 23.44 17.91 8.13
C PHE A 43 24.85 17.79 7.55
N LYS A 44 24.98 17.79 6.22
CA LYS A 44 26.28 17.79 5.54
C LYS A 44 27.16 18.97 5.95
N ARG A 45 26.59 20.16 6.15
CA ARG A 45 27.33 21.31 6.66
C ARG A 45 27.65 21.17 8.15
N ALA A 46 26.66 20.81 8.97
CA ALA A 46 26.77 20.72 10.42
C ALA A 46 27.83 19.69 10.86
N ILE A 47 27.97 18.57 10.15
CA ILE A 47 28.98 17.55 10.48
C ILE A 47 30.41 18.02 10.21
N CYS A 48 30.62 18.81 9.15
CA CYS A 48 31.90 19.44 8.86
C CYS A 48 32.21 20.55 9.88
N ASP A 49 31.20 21.33 10.27
CA ASP A 49 31.32 22.32 11.34
C ASP A 49 31.70 21.66 12.68
N ALA A 50 31.11 20.50 13.00
CA ALA A 50 31.44 19.73 14.20
C ALA A 50 32.88 19.22 14.16
N HIS A 51 33.33 18.70 13.01
CA HIS A 51 34.71 18.27 12.78
C HIS A 51 35.74 19.39 13.03
N MET A 52 35.42 20.61 12.60
CA MET A 52 36.30 21.76 12.78
C MET A 52 36.27 22.29 14.22
N ARG A 53 35.08 22.37 14.84
CA ARG A 53 34.93 22.77 16.25
C ARG A 53 35.65 21.83 17.21
N SER A 54 35.62 20.51 16.97
CA SER A 54 36.34 19.54 17.80
C SER A 54 37.86 19.71 17.73
N ARG A 55 38.36 20.45 16.73
CA ARG A 55 39.78 20.77 16.50
C ARG A 55 40.12 22.24 16.78
N HIS A 56 39.33 22.91 17.62
CA HIS A 56 39.53 24.30 18.06
C HIS A 56 39.41 25.38 16.99
N PHE A 57 38.87 25.07 15.81
CA PHE A 57 38.58 26.11 14.84
C PHE A 57 37.32 26.89 15.25
N SER A 58 37.43 28.22 15.20
CA SER A 58 36.26 29.10 15.20
C SER A 58 35.56 29.04 13.84
N ILE A 59 34.24 29.23 13.85
CA ILE A 59 33.40 29.14 12.65
C ILE A 59 32.94 30.54 12.27
N ASP A 60 33.25 30.94 11.04
CA ASP A 60 32.69 32.10 10.36
C ASP A 60 31.63 31.67 9.34
N GLU A 61 30.98 32.61 8.65
CA GLU A 61 30.01 32.32 7.61
C GLU A 61 30.66 31.55 6.44
N THR A 62 31.85 31.97 6.03
CA THR A 62 32.52 31.47 4.80
C THR A 62 33.80 30.69 5.04
N TYR A 63 34.37 30.74 6.25
CA TYR A 63 35.61 30.03 6.59
C TYR A 63 35.64 29.53 8.04
N TYR A 64 36.64 28.69 8.31
CA TYR A 64 37.06 28.29 9.64
C TYR A 64 38.41 28.91 9.94
N LEU A 65 38.61 29.32 11.19
CA LEU A 65 39.80 30.03 11.62
C LEU A 65 40.37 29.37 12.87
N LEU A 66 41.62 28.91 12.76
CA LEU A 66 42.44 28.52 13.90
C LEU A 66 43.44 29.65 14.15
N GLN A 67 43.27 30.32 15.29
CA GLN A 67 44.20 31.36 15.74
C GLN A 67 45.57 30.73 16.02
N ALA A 68 46.64 31.45 15.69
CA ALA A 68 47.97 31.01 16.06
C ALA A 68 48.15 31.12 17.58
N THR A 69 48.50 30.03 18.25
CA THR A 69 48.83 30.06 19.68
C THR A 69 50.24 30.62 19.87
N PRO A 70 50.44 31.66 20.68
CA PRO A 70 51.79 32.14 21.01
C PRO A 70 52.59 31.02 21.70
N ILE A 71 53.83 30.79 21.26
CA ILE A 71 54.73 29.85 21.94
C ILE A 71 55.15 30.48 23.28
N GLN A 72 54.61 29.99 24.40
CA GLN A 72 55.07 30.39 25.73
C GLN A 72 56.52 29.91 25.95
N GLY A 73 57.44 30.84 26.21
CA GLY A 73 58.82 30.54 26.63
C GLY A 73 59.94 31.09 25.74
N TYR A 74 59.63 31.72 24.61
CA TYR A 74 60.64 32.42 23.79
C TYR A 74 60.59 33.94 24.02
N PRO A 75 61.74 34.62 24.23
CA PRO A 75 61.79 36.08 24.31
C PRO A 75 61.28 36.68 22.99
N ALA A 76 60.54 37.78 23.11
CA ALA A 76 59.77 38.44 22.06
C ALA A 76 60.54 38.68 20.75
N LEU A 77 60.48 37.72 19.84
CA LEU A 77 60.52 37.98 18.41
C LEU A 77 59.06 37.99 17.94
N PRO A 78 58.56 39.08 17.33
CA PRO A 78 57.24 39.08 16.73
C PRO A 78 57.29 38.24 15.45
N VAL A 79 57.30 36.91 15.60
CA VAL A 79 56.94 36.03 14.51
C VAL A 79 55.42 36.13 14.43
N GLU A 80 54.91 36.97 13.52
CA GLU A 80 53.51 36.93 13.14
C GLU A 80 53.25 35.54 12.53
N ILE A 81 52.77 34.62 13.34
CA ILE A 81 52.33 33.32 12.86
C ILE A 81 50.98 33.56 12.19
N GLU A 82 50.94 33.44 10.87
CA GLU A 82 49.69 33.59 10.12
C GLU A 82 48.65 32.57 10.61
N PRO A 83 47.38 32.99 10.77
CA PRO A 83 46.33 32.06 11.14
C PRO A 83 46.08 31.02 10.03
N LEU A 84 45.61 29.84 10.44
CA LEU A 84 45.17 28.83 9.50
C LEU A 84 43.70 29.07 9.14
N ILE A 85 43.46 29.39 7.87
CA ILE A 85 42.12 29.67 7.33
C ILE A 85 41.72 28.53 6.40
N ILE A 86 40.55 27.94 6.64
CA ILE A 86 40.00 26.84 5.83
C ILE A 86 38.64 27.25 5.28
N SER A 87 38.37 27.04 4.00
CA SER A 87 37.05 27.33 3.41
C SER A 87 35.96 26.48 4.09
N ARG A 88 34.83 27.09 4.43
CA ARG A 88 33.66 26.40 4.99
C ARG A 88 32.78 25.83 3.86
N PRO A 89 32.07 24.71 4.06
CA PRO A 89 31.05 24.27 3.11
C PRO A 89 29.96 25.34 2.93
N THR A 90 29.44 25.44 1.72
CA THR A 90 28.32 26.33 1.37
C THR A 90 27.04 25.94 2.12
N ALA A 91 26.01 26.77 2.05
CA ALA A 91 24.74 26.53 2.75
C ALA A 91 24.05 25.21 2.36
N ASP A 92 24.30 24.70 1.15
CA ASP A 92 23.83 23.40 0.68
C ASP A 92 24.69 22.20 1.14
N GLY A 93 25.74 22.47 1.93
CA GLY A 93 26.68 21.47 2.43
C GLY A 93 27.72 21.01 1.42
N SER A 94 27.83 21.62 0.24
CA SER A 94 28.85 21.30 -0.78
C SER A 94 30.18 22.05 -0.57
N GLY A 95 31.26 21.61 -1.22
CA GLY A 95 32.58 22.24 -1.10
C GLY A 95 33.23 22.20 0.29
N GLY A 96 34.06 23.19 0.61
CA GLY A 96 34.77 23.33 1.88
C GLY A 96 36.08 22.52 2.00
N GLY A 97 36.86 22.82 3.04
CA GLY A 97 38.08 22.09 3.39
C GLY A 97 39.38 22.57 2.72
N LYS A 98 39.32 23.52 1.79
CA LYS A 98 40.52 24.09 1.16
C LYS A 98 41.23 25.06 2.10
N ILE A 99 42.55 25.01 2.15
CA ILE A 99 43.35 26.01 2.87
C ILE A 99 43.34 27.31 2.06
N LEU A 100 43.00 28.43 2.72
CA LEU A 100 42.92 29.76 2.11
C LEU A 100 44.09 30.66 2.50
N SER A 101 44.82 30.34 3.57
CA SER A 101 46.04 31.07 3.97
C SER A 101 47.29 30.57 3.23
N SER A 102 48.44 31.22 3.43
CA SER A 102 49.73 30.87 2.79
C SER A 102 50.16 29.42 3.01
N HIS A 103 49.63 28.78 4.06
CA HIS A 103 49.74 27.35 4.40
C HIS A 103 49.28 26.40 3.29
N ALA A 104 48.53 26.86 2.29
CA ALA A 104 48.08 26.05 1.16
C ALA A 104 49.25 25.41 0.37
N ARG A 105 50.45 26.01 0.39
CA ARG A 105 51.64 25.45 -0.27
C ARG A 105 52.16 24.16 0.37
N LEU A 106 51.88 23.96 1.67
CA LEU A 106 52.39 22.83 2.45
C LEU A 106 51.39 21.66 2.51
N ASN A 107 50.09 21.95 2.41
CA ASN A 107 49.03 20.94 2.36
C ASN A 107 47.88 21.41 1.45
N PRO A 108 48.02 21.31 0.12
CA PRO A 108 47.06 21.89 -0.81
C PRO A 108 45.66 21.25 -0.75
N ALA A 109 45.57 19.99 -0.31
CA ALA A 109 44.29 19.28 -0.19
C ALA A 109 43.48 19.72 1.06
N GLY A 110 44.16 20.20 2.10
CA GLY A 110 43.55 20.58 3.37
C GLY A 110 42.65 19.46 3.93
N TRP A 111 41.43 19.83 4.31
CA TRP A 111 40.36 18.93 4.79
C TRP A 111 39.31 18.55 3.76
N THR A 112 39.54 18.87 2.49
CA THR A 112 38.63 18.48 1.39
C THR A 112 38.34 16.97 1.38
N PRO A 113 39.35 16.07 1.50
CA PRO A 113 39.09 14.62 1.52
C PRO A 113 38.25 14.18 2.71
N THR A 114 38.49 14.76 3.89
CA THR A 114 37.73 14.46 5.10
C THR A 114 36.28 14.90 4.98
N PHE A 115 36.02 16.11 4.49
CA PHE A 115 34.67 16.60 4.27
C PHE A 115 33.92 15.77 3.23
N ASN A 116 34.58 15.37 2.14
CA ASN A 116 34.01 14.44 1.17
C ASN A 116 33.61 13.13 1.83
N ASN A 117 34.51 12.51 2.61
CA ASN A 117 34.23 11.25 3.30
C ASN A 117 33.02 11.34 4.25
N LEU A 118 32.91 12.41 5.05
CA LEU A 118 31.77 12.61 5.96
C LEU A 118 30.45 12.70 5.18
N ARG A 119 30.43 13.46 4.07
CA ARG A 119 29.24 13.61 3.22
C ARG A 119 28.87 12.33 2.48
N ASP A 120 29.86 11.62 1.96
CA ASP A 120 29.66 10.36 1.25
C ASP A 120 29.04 9.30 2.17
N ARG A 121 29.41 9.28 3.45
CA ARG A 121 28.79 8.40 4.45
C ARG A 121 27.32 8.76 4.70
N ILE A 122 26.99 10.06 4.80
CA ILE A 122 25.60 10.53 4.91
C ILE A 122 24.81 10.10 3.67
N ASP A 123 25.33 10.36 2.47
CA ASP A 123 24.66 10.02 1.20
C ASP A 123 24.50 8.51 1.02
N LYS A 124 25.49 7.72 1.45
CA LYS A 124 25.42 6.26 1.42
C LYS A 124 24.35 5.73 2.35
N ALA A 125 24.27 6.23 3.58
CA ALA A 125 23.23 5.85 4.54
C ALA A 125 21.83 6.21 4.00
N LEU A 126 21.69 7.38 3.38
CA LEU A 126 20.41 7.92 2.95
C LEU A 126 19.98 7.55 1.52
N ARG A 127 20.79 6.79 0.78
CA ARG A 127 20.59 6.50 -0.66
C ARG A 127 19.18 6.01 -1.00
N GLY A 128 18.56 5.21 -0.14
CA GLY A 128 17.23 4.65 -0.35
C GLY A 128 16.06 5.60 -0.07
N HIS A 129 16.29 6.71 0.63
CA HIS A 129 15.24 7.55 1.22
C HIS A 129 14.86 8.77 0.35
N TYR A 130 15.55 8.97 -0.77
CA TYR A 130 15.33 10.10 -1.68
C TYR A 130 14.05 9.99 -2.51
N VAL A 131 13.56 8.78 -2.73
CA VAL A 131 12.41 8.49 -3.60
C VAL A 131 11.48 7.52 -2.88
N LEU A 132 10.35 8.04 -2.42
CA LEU A 132 9.31 7.30 -1.69
C LEU A 132 7.92 7.65 -2.25
N PRO A 133 6.93 6.72 -2.20
CA PRO A 133 5.58 6.95 -2.75
C PRO A 133 4.89 8.17 -2.14
N THR A 134 4.31 9.07 -2.93
CA THR A 134 3.66 10.26 -2.38
C THR A 134 2.27 9.95 -1.80
N TYR A 135 1.76 10.81 -0.93
CA TYR A 135 0.36 10.69 -0.45
C TYR A 135 -0.63 10.69 -1.62
N THR A 136 -0.39 11.52 -2.65
CA THR A 136 -1.24 11.58 -3.84
C THR A 136 -1.26 10.26 -4.61
N ASP A 137 -0.11 9.59 -4.77
CA ASP A 137 -0.04 8.29 -5.46
C ASP A 137 -0.83 7.23 -4.70
N THR A 138 -0.62 7.15 -3.38
CA THR A 138 -1.36 6.23 -2.50
C THR A 138 -2.85 6.53 -2.51
N ASN A 139 -3.25 7.78 -2.36
CA ASN A 139 -4.66 8.16 -2.32
C ASN A 139 -5.37 7.87 -3.65
N THR A 140 -4.69 8.06 -4.78
CA THR A 140 -5.22 7.69 -6.10
C THR A 140 -5.50 6.20 -6.19
N LEU A 141 -4.56 5.36 -5.73
CA LEU A 141 -4.76 3.90 -5.66
C LEU A 141 -5.90 3.52 -4.69
N LEU A 142 -5.96 4.13 -3.51
CA LEU A 142 -7.02 3.88 -2.52
C LEU A 142 -8.40 4.24 -3.06
N THR A 143 -8.55 5.42 -3.66
CA THR A 143 -9.81 5.86 -4.27
C THR A 143 -10.22 4.93 -5.39
N ALA A 144 -9.34 4.65 -6.35
CA ALA A 144 -9.66 3.75 -7.45
C ALA A 144 -10.09 2.36 -6.95
N THR A 145 -9.35 1.80 -5.99
CA THR A 145 -9.67 0.49 -5.39
C THR A 145 -11.02 0.49 -4.67
N ARG A 146 -11.31 1.55 -3.93
CA ARG A 146 -12.58 1.72 -3.23
C ARG A 146 -13.76 1.85 -4.20
N ASP A 147 -13.60 2.64 -5.26
CA ASP A 147 -14.66 2.95 -6.22
C ASP A 147 -15.14 1.68 -6.96
N TRP A 148 -14.23 0.81 -7.39
CA TRP A 148 -14.61 -0.44 -8.03
C TRP A 148 -15.05 -1.51 -7.02
N ALA A 149 -14.45 -1.56 -5.82
CA ALA A 149 -14.85 -2.51 -4.77
C ALA A 149 -16.30 -2.29 -4.29
N GLN A 150 -16.74 -1.03 -4.19
CA GLN A 150 -18.11 -0.68 -3.80
C GLN A 150 -19.16 -1.16 -4.81
N GLN A 151 -18.80 -1.21 -6.10
CA GLN A 151 -19.70 -1.71 -7.16
C GLN A 151 -19.98 -3.21 -7.05
N LEU A 152 -19.15 -3.98 -6.33
CA LEU A 152 -19.32 -5.42 -6.10
C LEU A 152 -20.23 -5.74 -4.91
N ASN A 153 -20.57 -4.76 -4.08
CA ASN A 153 -21.30 -5.05 -2.85
C ASN A 153 -22.73 -5.53 -3.17
N GLY A 154 -23.11 -6.69 -2.62
CA GLY A 154 -24.44 -7.27 -2.80
C GLY A 154 -25.56 -6.60 -2.00
N ASP A 155 -25.25 -5.61 -1.17
CA ASP A 155 -26.22 -4.87 -0.34
C ASP A 155 -26.71 -3.60 -1.05
N THR A 156 -28.03 -3.52 -1.32
CA THR A 156 -28.70 -2.36 -1.95
C THR A 156 -28.51 -1.05 -1.19
N SER A 157 -28.27 -1.09 0.13
CA SER A 157 -28.05 0.12 0.93
C SER A 157 -26.63 0.68 0.79
N LYS A 158 -25.69 -0.14 0.33
CA LYS A 158 -24.25 0.19 0.21
C LYS A 158 -23.80 0.34 -1.24
N ASN A 159 -24.44 -0.39 -2.15
CA ASN A 159 -24.25 -0.25 -3.58
C ASN A 159 -25.36 0.66 -4.13
N THR A 160 -25.02 1.90 -4.45
CA THR A 160 -25.96 2.82 -5.13
C THR A 160 -26.15 2.48 -6.61
N GLY A 161 -25.37 1.53 -7.13
CA GLY A 161 -25.56 0.94 -8.45
C GLY A 161 -26.69 -0.08 -8.48
N SER A 162 -27.05 -0.52 -9.69
CA SER A 162 -28.20 -1.39 -9.91
C SER A 162 -27.93 -2.88 -9.70
N LEU A 163 -26.69 -3.30 -9.41
CA LEU A 163 -26.31 -4.72 -9.35
C LEU A 163 -27.19 -5.54 -8.40
N PRO A 164 -27.36 -5.17 -7.10
CA PRO A 164 -28.18 -5.97 -6.20
C PRO A 164 -29.66 -5.96 -6.60
N SER A 165 -30.13 -4.86 -7.19
CA SER A 165 -31.51 -4.73 -7.66
C SER A 165 -31.79 -5.64 -8.85
N TRP A 166 -30.86 -5.76 -9.80
CA TRP A 166 -30.99 -6.68 -10.94
C TRP A 166 -30.98 -8.14 -10.47
N ILE A 167 -30.07 -8.49 -9.56
CA ILE A 167 -30.00 -9.85 -8.99
C ILE A 167 -31.32 -10.19 -8.29
N GLY A 168 -31.79 -9.33 -7.39
CA GLY A 168 -33.04 -9.56 -6.65
C GLY A 168 -34.28 -9.58 -7.56
N SER A 169 -34.32 -8.75 -8.60
CA SER A 169 -35.42 -8.73 -9.58
C SER A 169 -35.46 -10.00 -10.41
N ALA A 170 -34.29 -10.47 -10.88
CA ALA A 170 -34.19 -11.71 -11.64
C ALA A 170 -34.62 -12.92 -10.79
N GLN A 171 -34.12 -13.03 -9.57
CA GLN A 171 -34.52 -14.09 -8.64
C GLN A 171 -36.02 -14.10 -8.38
N LYS A 172 -36.60 -12.93 -8.08
CA LYS A 172 -38.04 -12.83 -7.82
C LYS A 172 -38.87 -13.24 -9.02
N ARG A 173 -38.53 -12.78 -10.23
CA ARG A 173 -39.25 -13.15 -11.46
C ARG A 173 -39.20 -14.65 -11.75
N LEU A 174 -38.07 -15.29 -11.47
CA LEU A 174 -37.91 -16.73 -11.63
C LEU A 174 -38.71 -17.54 -10.60
N VAL A 175 -38.74 -17.10 -9.33
CA VAL A 175 -39.51 -17.76 -8.25
C VAL A 175 -41.02 -17.57 -8.40
N ASP A 176 -41.46 -16.39 -8.87
CA ASP A 176 -42.88 -16.10 -9.10
C ASP A 176 -43.44 -16.87 -10.31
N SER A 177 -42.58 -17.58 -11.06
CA SER A 177 -42.99 -18.51 -12.10
C SER A 177 -43.28 -19.86 -11.46
N ASN A 178 -44.47 -20.45 -11.69
CA ASN A 178 -44.89 -21.73 -11.10
C ASN A 178 -44.09 -22.95 -11.65
N SER A 179 -42.77 -22.83 -11.83
CA SER A 179 -41.84 -23.83 -12.38
C SER A 179 -40.78 -24.19 -11.34
N ASN A 180 -40.60 -25.50 -11.18
CA ASN A 180 -39.54 -26.03 -10.32
C ASN A 180 -38.15 -25.77 -10.92
N THR A 181 -38.02 -25.83 -12.24
CA THR A 181 -36.76 -25.49 -12.94
C THR A 181 -36.37 -24.03 -12.70
N LEU A 182 -37.30 -23.08 -12.88
CA LEU A 182 -37.01 -21.66 -12.67
C LEU A 182 -36.71 -21.34 -11.20
N THR A 183 -37.43 -21.97 -10.27
CA THR A 183 -37.14 -21.87 -8.83
C THR A 183 -35.74 -22.41 -8.49
N TYR A 184 -35.35 -23.53 -9.09
CA TYR A 184 -34.00 -24.09 -8.91
C TYR A 184 -32.92 -23.15 -9.45
N VAL A 185 -33.10 -22.59 -10.66
CA VAL A 185 -32.17 -21.60 -11.24
C VAL A 185 -32.06 -20.37 -10.33
N ALA A 186 -33.17 -19.87 -9.81
CA ALA A 186 -33.19 -18.69 -8.94
C ALA A 186 -32.39 -18.91 -7.65
N ASN A 187 -32.59 -20.07 -7.00
CA ASN A 187 -32.07 -20.33 -5.66
C ASN A 187 -30.67 -20.94 -5.66
N ASN A 188 -30.38 -21.86 -6.58
CA ASN A 188 -29.13 -22.63 -6.55
C ASN A 188 -28.08 -22.05 -7.50
N LEU A 189 -28.48 -21.52 -8.67
CA LEU A 189 -27.54 -20.93 -9.63
C LEU A 189 -27.39 -19.43 -9.33
N LEU A 190 -28.42 -18.64 -9.60
CA LEU A 190 -28.38 -17.19 -9.39
C LEU A 190 -28.21 -16.82 -7.91
N GLY A 191 -28.72 -17.66 -6.99
CA GLY A 191 -28.54 -17.49 -5.55
C GLY A 191 -27.08 -17.52 -5.07
N GLY A 192 -26.19 -18.19 -5.80
CA GLY A 192 -24.76 -18.20 -5.50
C GLY A 192 -24.03 -16.89 -5.83
N LEU A 193 -24.63 -16.02 -6.65
CA LEU A 193 -23.96 -14.81 -7.14
C LEU A 193 -23.71 -13.78 -6.03
N THR A 194 -24.70 -13.53 -5.17
CA THR A 194 -24.56 -12.56 -4.06
C THR A 194 -23.46 -12.98 -3.06
N PRO A 195 -23.42 -14.23 -2.56
CA PRO A 195 -22.32 -14.71 -1.73
C PRO A 195 -20.94 -14.56 -2.40
N ALA A 196 -20.81 -14.94 -3.68
CA ALA A 196 -19.55 -14.82 -4.40
C ALA A 196 -19.09 -13.36 -4.50
N LEU A 197 -19.98 -12.44 -4.87
CA LEU A 197 -19.70 -11.00 -4.92
C LEU A 197 -19.34 -10.42 -3.56
N ASN A 198 -19.97 -10.90 -2.49
CA ASN A 198 -19.64 -10.52 -1.12
C ASN A 198 -18.24 -10.97 -0.72
N ILE A 199 -17.79 -12.16 -1.14
CA ILE A 199 -16.41 -12.63 -0.93
C ILE A 199 -15.42 -11.71 -1.65
N LEU A 200 -15.66 -11.41 -2.93
CA LEU A 200 -14.82 -10.51 -3.73
C LEU A 200 -14.77 -9.10 -3.13
N THR A 201 -15.90 -8.61 -2.62
CA THR A 201 -15.99 -7.33 -1.91
C THR A 201 -15.09 -7.33 -0.66
N GLN A 202 -15.17 -8.37 0.17
CA GLN A 202 -14.31 -8.51 1.36
C GLN A 202 -12.81 -8.57 0.99
N ALA A 203 -12.45 -9.32 -0.05
CA ALA A 203 -11.07 -9.38 -0.56
C ALA A 203 -10.55 -7.99 -1.02
N SER A 204 -11.42 -7.23 -1.69
CA SER A 204 -11.10 -5.89 -2.18
C SER A 204 -10.90 -4.90 -1.04
N PHE A 205 -11.75 -4.93 0.00
CA PHE A 205 -11.56 -4.10 1.19
C PHE A 205 -10.33 -4.51 2.00
N ALA A 206 -9.99 -5.81 2.06
CA ALA A 206 -8.74 -6.27 2.65
C ALA A 206 -7.52 -5.70 1.91
N CYS A 207 -7.57 -5.61 0.57
CA CYS A 207 -6.53 -4.94 -0.22
C CYS A 207 -6.41 -3.45 0.13
N ILE A 208 -7.53 -2.74 0.30
CA ILE A 208 -7.54 -1.32 0.72
C ILE A 208 -6.83 -1.15 2.07
N SER A 209 -7.08 -2.02 3.03
CA SER A 209 -6.40 -2.00 4.33
C SER A 209 -4.89 -2.23 4.23
N LEU A 210 -4.45 -3.12 3.34
CA LEU A 210 -3.01 -3.34 3.11
C LEU A 210 -2.34 -2.18 2.38
N ILE A 211 -3.06 -1.48 1.49
CA ILE A 211 -2.57 -0.24 0.86
C ILE A 211 -2.37 0.85 1.92
N ASN A 212 -3.35 1.04 2.81
CA ASN A 212 -3.23 1.97 3.95
C ASN A 212 -2.03 1.63 4.82
N LEU A 213 -1.84 0.35 5.14
CA LEU A 213 -0.75 -0.10 5.99
C LEU A 213 0.64 0.11 5.35
N ASN A 214 0.76 -0.10 4.03
CA ASN A 214 1.99 0.23 3.29
C ASN A 214 2.25 1.74 3.31
N ALA A 215 1.22 2.56 3.13
CA ALA A 215 1.34 4.02 3.20
C ALA A 215 1.83 4.47 4.58
N HIS A 216 1.26 3.90 5.63
CA HIS A 216 1.65 4.19 7.01
C HIS A 216 3.09 3.77 7.30
N ALA A 217 3.52 2.58 6.85
CA ALA A 217 4.91 2.15 6.98
C ALA A 217 5.89 3.12 6.28
N VAL A 218 5.51 3.62 5.09
CA VAL A 218 6.28 4.66 4.38
C VAL A 218 6.30 5.97 5.19
N ASN A 219 5.19 6.37 5.79
CA ASN A 219 5.12 7.60 6.58
C ASN A 219 5.94 7.52 7.88
N ILE A 220 5.97 6.37 8.56
CA ILE A 220 6.90 6.09 9.67
C ILE A 220 8.34 6.27 9.19
N LEU A 221 8.72 5.60 8.09
CA LEU A 221 10.07 5.70 7.50
C LEU A 221 10.45 7.17 7.23
N ARG A 222 9.56 7.94 6.60
CA ARG A 222 9.76 9.37 6.32
C ARG A 222 9.98 10.19 7.59
N SER A 223 9.10 10.02 8.57
CA SER A 223 9.12 10.76 9.83
C SER A 223 10.40 10.47 10.61
N GLU A 224 10.75 9.20 10.75
CA GLU A 224 11.90 8.75 11.55
C GLU A 224 13.23 9.07 10.88
N THR A 225 13.30 9.01 9.54
CA THR A 225 14.49 9.47 8.80
C THR A 225 14.75 10.96 9.06
N ARG A 226 13.72 11.81 9.00
CA ARG A 226 13.89 13.25 9.29
C ARG A 226 14.26 13.50 10.76
N LYS A 227 13.63 12.79 11.71
CA LYS A 227 14.00 12.86 13.14
C LYS A 227 15.45 12.44 13.39
N ALA A 228 15.92 11.39 12.71
CA ALA A 228 17.32 10.95 12.80
C ALA A 228 18.28 12.04 12.29
N ILE A 229 17.97 12.67 11.15
CA ILE A 229 18.79 13.76 10.60
C ILE A 229 18.78 14.97 11.55
N SER A 230 17.61 15.40 12.02
CA SER A 230 17.49 16.53 12.97
C SER A 230 18.27 16.25 14.26
N SER A 231 18.13 15.06 14.85
CA SER A 231 18.88 14.70 16.06
C SER A 231 20.39 14.66 15.83
N ALA A 232 20.85 14.24 14.64
CA ALA A 232 22.26 14.28 14.28
C ALA A 232 22.77 15.71 14.07
N ILE A 233 21.99 16.60 13.46
CA ILE A 233 22.30 18.04 13.35
C ILE A 233 22.43 18.66 14.74
N ASP A 234 21.48 18.38 15.63
CA ASP A 234 21.51 18.91 17.00
C ASP A 234 22.76 18.44 17.73
N ALA A 235 23.12 17.16 17.64
CA ALA A 235 24.37 16.64 18.19
C ALA A 235 25.60 17.33 17.57
N CYS A 236 25.61 17.54 16.25
CA CYS A 236 26.70 18.27 15.58
C CYS A 236 26.85 19.67 16.13
N ASN A 237 25.75 20.39 16.39
CA ASN A 237 25.76 21.77 16.89
C ASN A 237 26.24 21.88 18.34
N HIS A 238 26.21 20.79 19.11
CA HIS A 238 26.62 20.77 20.52
C HIS A 238 28.04 20.22 20.75
N ILE A 239 28.67 19.57 19.76
CA ILE A 239 30.08 19.17 19.87
C ILE A 239 30.98 20.39 20.11
N ARG A 240 31.89 20.27 21.08
CA ARG A 240 32.95 21.23 21.40
C ARG A 240 34.29 20.49 21.46
N SER A 241 35.38 21.24 21.54
CA SER A 241 36.74 20.68 21.66
C SER A 241 36.99 19.96 22.98
N GLU A 242 36.33 20.40 24.06
CA GLU A 242 36.22 19.64 25.31
C GLU A 242 35.16 18.55 25.08
N GLN A 243 35.49 17.27 25.31
CA GLN A 243 34.69 16.08 25.00
C GLN A 243 33.25 16.13 25.55
N THR A 244 32.39 16.92 24.91
CA THR A 244 31.07 17.24 25.39
C THR A 244 30.14 16.11 25.03
N LYS A 245 29.63 15.42 26.05
CA LYS A 245 28.69 14.33 25.88
C LYS A 245 27.41 14.83 25.21
N CYS A 246 27.22 14.47 23.94
CA CYS A 246 26.01 14.72 23.18
C CYS A 246 25.19 13.43 23.07
N THR A 247 23.93 13.54 22.64
CA THR A 247 23.06 12.36 22.47
C THR A 247 22.30 12.43 21.14
N LEU A 248 22.31 11.35 20.37
CA LEU A 248 21.31 11.11 19.33
C LEU A 248 20.13 10.43 20.01
N ASN A 249 18.98 11.12 20.06
CA ASN A 249 17.81 10.66 20.80
C ASN A 249 16.52 10.92 20.01
N PHE A 250 15.89 9.85 19.57
CA PHE A 250 14.57 9.90 18.93
C PHE A 250 13.87 8.54 19.04
N ALA A 251 12.59 8.50 18.69
CA ALA A 251 11.81 7.28 18.71
C ALA A 251 11.91 6.52 17.38
N ILE A 252 12.11 5.19 17.45
CA ILE A 252 12.05 4.28 16.30
C ILE A 252 10.89 3.30 16.49
N THR A 253 10.08 3.12 15.46
CA THR A 253 8.83 2.36 15.49
C THR A 253 8.97 1.12 14.63
N ALA A 254 8.58 -0.01 15.21
CA ALA A 254 8.40 -1.27 14.47
C ALA A 254 6.90 -1.54 14.33
N LEU A 255 6.48 -1.83 13.11
CA LEU A 255 5.09 -2.18 12.78
C LEU A 255 4.97 -3.71 12.75
N ASN A 256 4.32 -4.28 13.75
CA ASN A 256 4.03 -5.70 13.81
C ASN A 256 2.67 -5.94 13.16
N ILE A 257 2.64 -6.84 12.18
CA ILE A 257 1.44 -7.09 11.39
C ILE A 257 1.14 -8.58 11.46
N THR A 258 -0.09 -8.89 11.84
CA THR A 258 -0.62 -10.25 11.89
C THR A 258 -1.88 -10.29 11.05
N ALA A 259 -1.91 -11.18 10.04
CA ALA A 259 -3.10 -11.46 9.24
C ALA A 259 -3.60 -12.88 9.55
N THR A 260 -4.92 -13.07 9.60
CA THR A 260 -5.56 -14.38 9.81
C THR A 260 -6.55 -14.66 8.68
N GLY A 261 -6.06 -15.07 7.50
CA GLY A 261 -6.84 -15.26 6.26
C GLY A 261 -8.24 -15.87 6.43
N GLU A 262 -8.34 -16.92 7.22
CA GLU A 262 -9.60 -17.64 7.54
C GLU A 262 -10.72 -16.76 8.14
N LYS A 263 -10.38 -15.60 8.70
CA LYS A 263 -11.36 -14.67 9.32
C LYS A 263 -12.08 -13.77 8.32
N ILE A 264 -11.57 -13.62 7.09
CA ILE A 264 -12.27 -12.94 5.99
C ILE A 264 -12.88 -13.93 5.01
N MET A 265 -13.66 -13.40 4.06
CA MET A 265 -14.19 -14.12 2.91
C MET A 265 -15.19 -15.21 3.30
N LYS A 266 -16.08 -14.91 4.26
CA LYS A 266 -17.15 -15.86 4.66
C LYS A 266 -18.39 -15.82 3.76
N GLY A 267 -18.46 -14.89 2.81
CA GLY A 267 -19.63 -14.68 1.93
C GLY A 267 -20.89 -14.12 2.62
N ASP A 268 -20.97 -14.22 3.94
CA ASP A 268 -22.04 -13.66 4.77
C ASP A 268 -21.77 -12.18 5.12
N LEU A 269 -21.94 -11.30 4.14
CA LEU A 269 -22.15 -9.88 4.43
C LEU A 269 -23.60 -9.68 4.90
N GLY A 270 -23.92 -10.07 6.13
CA GLY A 270 -25.28 -9.91 6.67
C GLY A 270 -25.86 -8.49 6.47
N ALA A 271 -27.18 -8.39 6.31
CA ALA A 271 -27.90 -7.18 5.83
C ALA A 271 -27.70 -5.87 6.64
N THR A 272 -27.03 -5.91 7.79
CA THR A 272 -26.90 -4.78 8.73
C THR A 272 -25.47 -4.42 9.11
N LYS A 273 -24.44 -5.18 8.71
CA LYS A 273 -23.05 -4.91 9.11
C LYS A 273 -22.22 -4.33 7.96
N ASP A 274 -21.48 -3.26 8.24
CA ASP A 274 -20.52 -2.67 7.31
C ASP A 274 -19.37 -3.63 7.00
N THR A 275 -18.94 -3.70 5.73
CA THR A 275 -17.93 -4.65 5.27
C THR A 275 -16.59 -4.47 5.97
N LEU A 276 -16.19 -3.22 6.31
CA LEU A 276 -14.97 -2.95 7.05
C LEU A 276 -15.04 -3.55 8.46
N THR A 277 -16.20 -3.46 9.11
CA THR A 277 -16.43 -4.08 10.43
C THR A 277 -16.24 -5.60 10.38
N GLN A 278 -16.64 -6.24 9.28
CA GLN A 278 -16.53 -7.69 9.14
C GLN A 278 -15.10 -8.16 8.93
N ILE A 279 -14.27 -7.38 8.23
CA ILE A 279 -12.87 -7.71 8.00
C ILE A 279 -11.93 -7.22 9.13
N LYS A 280 -12.42 -6.41 10.07
CA LYS A 280 -11.61 -5.83 11.17
C LYS A 280 -10.93 -6.87 12.07
N GLY A 281 -11.45 -8.10 12.12
CA GLY A 281 -10.86 -9.21 12.88
C GLY A 281 -9.70 -9.94 12.19
N TRP A 282 -9.47 -9.70 10.90
CA TRP A 282 -8.48 -10.42 10.10
C TRP A 282 -7.08 -9.84 10.18
N LEU A 283 -6.96 -8.51 10.23
CA LEU A 283 -5.67 -7.83 10.24
C LEU A 283 -5.51 -7.07 11.55
N GLU A 284 -4.41 -7.35 12.22
CA GLU A 284 -3.98 -6.62 13.39
C GLU A 284 -2.63 -5.95 13.09
N ALA A 285 -2.56 -4.64 13.31
CA ALA A 285 -1.35 -3.84 13.17
C ALA A 285 -1.02 -3.17 14.51
N LYS A 286 0.15 -3.51 15.06
CA LYS A 286 0.61 -3.02 16.37
C LYS A 286 1.92 -2.26 16.23
N GLU A 287 1.93 -1.04 16.73
CA GLU A 287 3.14 -0.24 16.79
C GLU A 287 3.92 -0.48 18.08
N LYS A 288 5.20 -0.83 17.92
CA LYS A 288 6.17 -0.89 19.01
C LYS A 288 7.23 0.17 18.80
N THR A 289 7.03 1.31 19.45
CA THR A 289 7.98 2.42 19.50
C THR A 289 8.98 2.22 20.63
N ASN A 290 10.27 2.30 20.32
CA ASN A 290 11.36 2.26 21.30
C ASN A 290 12.26 3.49 21.14
N PRO A 291 12.83 4.03 22.22
CA PRO A 291 13.81 5.09 22.11
C PRO A 291 15.10 4.56 21.48
N PHE A 292 15.59 5.23 20.46
CA PHE A 292 16.96 5.12 19.99
C PHE A 292 17.78 6.20 20.71
N LYS A 293 18.65 5.76 21.63
CA LYS A 293 19.52 6.66 22.41
C LYS A 293 20.97 6.21 22.24
N ASN A 294 21.82 7.11 21.75
CA ASN A 294 23.25 6.85 21.64
C ASN A 294 24.05 8.07 22.09
N PHE A 295 25.05 7.86 22.95
CA PHE A 295 25.93 8.93 23.42
C PHE A 295 27.08 9.10 22.43
N VAL A 296 27.38 10.34 22.08
CA VAL A 296 28.37 10.68 21.04
C VAL A 296 29.27 11.82 21.51
N TYR A 297 30.53 11.78 21.12
CA TYR A 297 31.55 12.72 21.56
C TYR A 297 32.30 13.38 20.39
N SER A 298 32.25 12.78 19.21
CA SER A 298 32.90 13.25 17.99
C SER A 298 31.99 13.20 16.76
N GLU A 299 32.39 13.87 15.68
CA GLU A 299 31.71 13.78 14.38
C GLU A 299 31.64 12.33 13.86
N GLN A 300 32.67 11.52 14.14
CA GLN A 300 32.71 10.13 13.71
C GLN A 300 31.70 9.27 14.48
N ASP A 301 31.54 9.53 15.79
CA ASP A 301 30.51 8.87 16.61
C ASP A 301 29.11 9.24 16.13
N ILE A 302 28.90 10.52 15.77
CA ILE A 302 27.62 10.99 15.23
C ILE A 302 27.27 10.23 13.95
N ILE A 303 28.18 10.18 12.97
CA ILE A 303 27.89 9.48 11.71
C ILE A 303 27.67 7.98 11.98
N ALA A 304 28.50 7.33 12.80
CA ALA A 304 28.34 5.90 13.10
C ALA A 304 26.99 5.62 13.80
N ALA A 305 26.60 6.47 14.76
CA ALA A 305 25.31 6.36 15.43
C ALA A 305 24.14 6.62 14.47
N PHE A 306 24.27 7.60 13.57
CA PHE A 306 23.29 7.90 12.52
C PHE A 306 23.12 6.73 11.54
N GLU A 307 24.22 6.18 11.02
CA GLU A 307 24.22 5.00 10.14
C GLU A 307 23.51 3.81 10.80
N LYS A 308 23.79 3.56 12.10
CA LYS A 308 23.11 2.51 12.87
C LYS A 308 21.61 2.78 13.01
N ALA A 309 21.23 4.05 13.18
CA ALA A 309 19.83 4.43 13.32
C ALA A 309 19.07 4.24 12.00
N ILE A 310 19.63 4.69 10.88
CA ILE A 310 19.06 4.50 9.54
C ILE A 310 18.93 3.01 9.22
N ALA A 311 19.98 2.21 9.45
CA ALA A 311 19.91 0.76 9.23
C ALA A 311 18.80 0.08 10.06
N LYS A 312 18.52 0.58 11.27
CA LYS A 312 17.44 0.06 12.12
C LYS A 312 16.07 0.46 11.59
N ILE A 313 15.90 1.70 11.12
CA ILE A 313 14.69 2.18 10.46
C ILE A 313 14.42 1.33 9.19
N ASP A 314 15.43 1.12 8.34
CA ASP A 314 15.33 0.31 7.13
C ASP A 314 14.93 -1.13 7.41
N THR A 315 15.52 -1.72 8.47
CA THR A 315 15.17 -3.08 8.90
C THR A 315 13.71 -3.18 9.35
N ASN A 316 13.22 -2.20 10.11
CA ASN A 316 11.82 -2.19 10.55
C ASN A 316 10.87 -2.01 9.36
N PHE A 317 11.23 -1.15 8.40
CA PHE A 317 10.45 -0.95 7.17
C PHE A 317 10.40 -2.21 6.30
N LEU A 318 11.55 -2.87 6.10
CA LEU A 318 11.63 -4.16 5.41
C LEU A 318 10.72 -5.22 6.07
N GLN A 319 10.75 -5.32 7.39
CA GLN A 319 9.90 -6.26 8.13
C GLN A 319 8.42 -5.95 7.94
N ALA A 320 8.02 -4.68 7.98
CA ALA A 320 6.64 -4.28 7.71
C ALA A 320 6.19 -4.68 6.30
N GLU A 321 7.01 -4.39 5.27
CA GLU A 321 6.70 -4.78 3.90
C GLU A 321 6.61 -6.29 3.69
N GLN A 322 7.50 -7.07 4.32
CA GLN A 322 7.42 -8.53 4.28
C GLN A 322 6.09 -9.03 4.82
N ARG A 323 5.62 -8.47 5.94
CA ARG A 323 4.33 -8.87 6.51
C ARG A 323 3.13 -8.43 5.68
N ILE A 324 3.20 -7.25 5.05
CA ILE A 324 2.17 -6.79 4.10
C ILE A 324 2.11 -7.74 2.90
N ARG A 325 3.26 -8.13 2.34
CA ARG A 325 3.36 -9.11 1.26
C ARG A 325 2.72 -10.44 1.67
N ASP A 326 3.09 -10.96 2.85
CA ASP A 326 2.56 -12.23 3.34
C ASP A 326 1.04 -12.16 3.57
N ALA A 327 0.50 -10.99 3.94
CA ALA A 327 -0.94 -10.78 4.05
C ALA A 327 -1.66 -10.77 2.68
N TYR A 328 -1.04 -10.24 1.61
CA TYR A 328 -1.58 -10.39 0.25
C TYR A 328 -1.58 -11.85 -0.20
N ILE A 329 -0.52 -12.60 0.09
CA ILE A 329 -0.46 -14.04 -0.20
C ILE A 329 -1.60 -14.77 0.51
N SER A 330 -1.84 -14.47 1.80
CA SER A 330 -2.94 -15.06 2.55
C SER A 330 -4.32 -14.75 1.96
N ILE A 331 -4.51 -13.58 1.34
CA ILE A 331 -5.73 -13.25 0.61
C ILE A 331 -5.88 -14.14 -0.63
N SER A 332 -4.82 -14.26 -1.42
CA SER A 332 -4.79 -15.09 -2.64
C SER A 332 -5.06 -16.57 -2.32
N ASP A 333 -4.38 -17.12 -1.30
CA ASP A 333 -4.63 -18.49 -0.82
C ASP A 333 -6.10 -18.69 -0.43
N THR A 334 -6.70 -17.71 0.24
CA THR A 334 -8.11 -17.78 0.65
C THR A 334 -9.05 -17.72 -0.55
N LEU A 335 -8.77 -16.87 -1.55
CA LEU A 335 -9.55 -16.82 -2.79
C LEU A 335 -9.45 -18.14 -3.57
N SER A 336 -8.27 -18.74 -3.65
CA SER A 336 -8.08 -20.06 -4.29
C SER A 336 -8.93 -21.11 -3.59
N ASN A 337 -8.85 -21.20 -2.26
CA ASN A 337 -9.63 -22.18 -1.49
C ASN A 337 -11.15 -21.98 -1.65
N ARG A 338 -11.61 -20.73 -1.72
CA ARG A 338 -13.03 -20.40 -1.96
C ARG A 338 -13.48 -20.70 -3.38
N TYR A 339 -12.57 -20.61 -4.35
CA TYR A 339 -12.86 -20.99 -5.71
C TYR A 339 -12.97 -22.51 -5.83
N ASP A 340 -12.03 -23.25 -5.26
CA ASP A 340 -12.01 -24.72 -5.29
C ASP A 340 -13.17 -25.34 -4.50
N SER A 341 -13.70 -24.66 -3.48
CA SER A 341 -14.90 -25.08 -2.74
C SER A 341 -16.22 -24.80 -3.48
N GLY A 342 -16.17 -24.06 -4.60
CA GLY A 342 -17.35 -23.63 -5.34
C GLY A 342 -18.00 -22.34 -4.82
N ASP A 343 -17.51 -21.73 -3.74
CA ASP A 343 -18.08 -20.50 -3.15
C ASP A 343 -17.97 -19.27 -4.08
N LEU A 344 -17.11 -19.34 -5.10
CA LEU A 344 -16.88 -18.30 -6.11
C LEU A 344 -17.36 -18.69 -7.51
N THR A 345 -18.13 -19.78 -7.62
CA THR A 345 -18.74 -20.26 -8.87
C THR A 345 -20.24 -20.43 -8.68
N ILE A 346 -21.01 -20.30 -9.76
CA ILE A 346 -22.49 -20.46 -9.71
C ILE A 346 -22.99 -21.58 -10.62
N ASP A 347 -22.06 -22.24 -11.30
CA ASP A 347 -22.28 -23.20 -12.37
C ASP A 347 -21.88 -24.63 -12.00
N ASP A 348 -21.28 -24.82 -10.82
CA ASP A 348 -20.81 -26.13 -10.32
C ASP A 348 -21.79 -26.79 -9.33
N GLN A 349 -23.08 -26.47 -9.44
CA GLN A 349 -24.10 -26.95 -8.50
C GLN A 349 -24.52 -28.39 -8.80
N PRO A 350 -24.73 -29.24 -7.76
CA PRO A 350 -25.11 -30.63 -7.95
C PRO A 350 -26.43 -30.72 -8.71
N GLN A 351 -26.43 -31.49 -9.81
CA GLN A 351 -27.63 -31.72 -10.61
C GLN A 351 -28.68 -32.42 -9.76
N ASP A 352 -29.80 -31.75 -9.52
CA ASP A 352 -30.97 -32.40 -8.94
C ASP A 352 -31.54 -33.38 -9.98
N THR A 353 -31.45 -34.68 -9.69
CA THR A 353 -31.87 -35.77 -10.59
C THR A 353 -33.33 -36.19 -10.37
N GLU A 354 -34.05 -35.58 -9.44
CA GLU A 354 -35.42 -36.01 -9.14
C GLU A 354 -36.45 -35.43 -10.13
N GLY A 355 -37.25 -36.33 -10.70
CA GLY A 355 -38.21 -36.05 -11.76
C GLY A 355 -39.29 -35.06 -11.33
N ARG A 356 -39.26 -33.86 -11.93
CA ARG A 356 -40.30 -32.85 -11.76
C ARG A 356 -40.93 -32.56 -13.11
N THR A 357 -42.10 -33.14 -13.33
CA THR A 357 -43.00 -32.75 -14.42
C THR A 357 -44.20 -32.05 -13.80
N GLN A 358 -44.38 -30.77 -14.10
CA GLN A 358 -45.55 -29.99 -13.70
C GLN A 358 -46.09 -29.21 -14.91
N VAL A 359 -47.41 -29.07 -14.99
CA VAL A 359 -48.07 -28.19 -15.95
C VAL A 359 -47.90 -26.75 -15.47
N LEU A 360 -47.32 -25.89 -16.32
CA LEU A 360 -46.84 -24.57 -15.93
C LEU A 360 -47.77 -23.44 -16.35
N SER A 361 -47.75 -22.36 -15.58
CA SER A 361 -48.17 -21.03 -16.02
C SER A 361 -46.95 -20.12 -15.86
N ILE A 362 -46.26 -19.85 -16.97
CA ILE A 362 -45.11 -18.92 -17.03
C ILE A 362 -45.63 -17.58 -17.51
N LYS A 363 -45.15 -16.48 -16.90
CA LYS A 363 -45.35 -15.12 -17.43
C LYS A 363 -44.22 -14.82 -18.41
N ASP A 364 -44.46 -15.00 -19.70
CA ASP A 364 -43.46 -14.87 -20.77
C ASP A 364 -42.65 -13.56 -20.67
N THR A 365 -43.33 -12.43 -20.48
CA THR A 365 -42.69 -11.11 -20.36
C THR A 365 -41.74 -11.02 -19.15
N SER A 366 -42.06 -11.73 -18.06
CA SER A 366 -41.21 -11.76 -16.86
C SER A 366 -39.97 -12.60 -17.10
N LEU A 367 -40.09 -13.74 -17.77
CA LEU A 367 -38.94 -14.59 -18.09
C LEU A 367 -38.03 -13.94 -19.14
N GLU A 368 -38.61 -13.35 -20.20
CA GLU A 368 -37.91 -12.53 -21.20
C GLU A 368 -37.06 -11.42 -20.57
N GLN A 369 -37.63 -10.71 -19.61
CA GLN A 369 -36.90 -9.65 -18.92
C GLN A 369 -35.69 -10.18 -18.12
N VAL A 370 -35.71 -11.43 -17.66
CA VAL A 370 -34.56 -12.03 -16.96
C VAL A 370 -33.41 -12.31 -17.94
N TYR A 371 -33.67 -12.99 -19.06
CA TYR A 371 -32.60 -13.41 -19.98
C TYR A 371 -32.21 -12.37 -21.03
N HIS A 372 -33.07 -11.40 -21.38
CA HIS A 372 -32.72 -10.27 -22.26
C HIS A 372 -32.45 -8.95 -21.52
N GLY A 373 -32.72 -8.89 -20.21
CA GLY A 373 -32.58 -7.66 -19.41
C GLY A 373 -31.62 -7.80 -18.23
N ASP A 374 -32.07 -8.43 -17.14
CA ASP A 374 -31.33 -8.41 -15.87
C ASP A 374 -29.96 -9.12 -15.96
N LEU A 375 -29.93 -10.36 -16.47
CA LEU A 375 -28.69 -11.15 -16.54
C LEU A 375 -27.64 -10.49 -17.47
N PRO A 376 -28.00 -10.01 -18.68
CA PRO A 376 -27.07 -9.24 -19.51
C PRO A 376 -26.51 -7.98 -18.83
N GLU A 377 -27.33 -7.21 -18.11
CA GLU A 377 -26.84 -6.00 -17.41
C GLU A 377 -25.94 -6.35 -16.21
N ILE A 378 -26.22 -7.44 -15.49
CA ILE A 378 -25.32 -8.01 -14.49
C ILE A 378 -23.97 -8.35 -15.14
N SER A 379 -23.95 -9.18 -16.19
CA SER A 379 -22.71 -9.60 -16.87
C SER A 379 -21.88 -8.40 -17.34
N LYS A 380 -22.54 -7.41 -17.94
CA LYS A 380 -21.92 -6.18 -18.43
C LYS A 380 -21.28 -5.35 -17.31
N LEU A 381 -21.93 -5.25 -16.16
CA LEU A 381 -21.37 -4.55 -15.01
C LEU A 381 -20.17 -5.30 -14.40
N LEU A 382 -20.23 -6.64 -14.29
CA LEU A 382 -19.08 -7.43 -13.82
C LEU A 382 -17.85 -7.23 -14.72
N ARG A 383 -18.05 -7.23 -16.05
CA ARG A 383 -16.99 -6.93 -17.03
C ARG A 383 -16.48 -5.49 -16.93
N LYS A 384 -17.37 -4.52 -16.69
CA LYS A 384 -16.98 -3.12 -16.44
C LYS A 384 -16.07 -3.01 -15.21
N VAL A 385 -16.45 -3.64 -14.09
CA VAL A 385 -15.64 -3.63 -12.85
C VAL A 385 -14.29 -4.33 -13.08
N LYS A 386 -14.29 -5.47 -13.79
CA LYS A 386 -13.06 -6.15 -14.24
C LYS A 386 -12.14 -5.22 -15.04
N ASP A 387 -12.68 -4.41 -15.95
CA ASP A 387 -11.87 -3.48 -16.75
C ASP A 387 -11.37 -2.28 -15.93
N GLU A 388 -12.18 -1.78 -15.00
CA GLU A 388 -11.78 -0.70 -14.07
C GLU A 388 -10.61 -1.13 -13.19
N THR A 389 -10.61 -2.37 -12.68
CA THR A 389 -9.50 -2.90 -11.89
C THR A 389 -8.19 -3.00 -12.70
N TYR A 390 -8.23 -3.09 -14.03
CA TYR A 390 -7.03 -3.14 -14.89
C TYR A 390 -6.44 -1.75 -15.18
N ARG A 391 -7.29 -0.72 -15.27
CA ARG A 391 -6.92 0.58 -15.83
C ARG A 391 -6.13 1.48 -14.89
N SER A 392 -6.16 1.24 -13.58
CA SER A 392 -5.44 2.13 -12.68
C SER A 392 -3.95 1.78 -12.59
N ASN A 393 -3.09 2.77 -12.81
CA ASN A 393 -1.65 2.60 -12.73
C ASN A 393 -1.22 2.58 -11.26
N TYR A 394 -1.11 1.38 -10.69
CA TYR A 394 -0.89 1.20 -9.25
C TYR A 394 0.58 1.23 -8.83
N THR A 395 1.53 1.28 -9.78
CA THR A 395 2.96 1.11 -9.48
C THR A 395 3.57 2.28 -8.68
N ALA A 396 3.06 3.50 -8.86
CA ALA A 396 3.59 4.70 -8.19
C ALA A 396 3.41 4.66 -6.67
N ALA A 397 2.26 4.17 -6.17
CA ALA A 397 1.96 4.03 -4.75
C ALA A 397 2.88 3.04 -4.01
N PHE A 398 3.63 2.24 -4.77
CA PHE A 398 4.58 1.27 -4.26
C PHE A 398 6.01 1.51 -4.76
N SER A 399 6.26 2.60 -5.50
CA SER A 399 7.57 2.85 -6.10
C SER A 399 8.55 3.41 -5.08
N ARG A 400 9.72 2.79 -4.98
CA ARG A 400 10.79 3.19 -4.07
C ARG A 400 12.15 2.82 -4.63
N TRP A 401 13.21 3.31 -4.02
CA TRP A 401 14.57 3.00 -4.45
C TRP A 401 14.93 1.52 -4.25
N LYS A 402 15.73 0.94 -5.14
CA LYS A 402 16.01 -0.51 -5.18
C LYS A 402 16.69 -1.12 -3.93
N SER A 403 17.28 -0.29 -3.07
CA SER A 403 17.97 -0.75 -1.86
C SER A 403 17.10 -0.68 -0.60
N LEU A 404 15.84 -0.29 -0.73
CA LEU A 404 14.92 -0.06 0.39
C LEU A 404 13.73 -1.01 0.28
N GLY A 405 13.35 -1.64 1.40
CA GLY A 405 12.24 -2.58 1.43
C GLY A 405 12.54 -3.90 0.71
N ILE A 406 11.50 -4.64 0.33
CA ILE A 406 11.61 -5.95 -0.33
C ILE A 406 11.99 -5.84 -1.82
N SER A 407 11.64 -4.73 -2.48
CA SER A 407 11.91 -4.49 -3.90
C SER A 407 11.67 -3.03 -4.29
N PRO A 408 12.11 -2.56 -5.49
CA PRO A 408 11.80 -1.22 -5.99
C PRO A 408 10.28 -0.93 -6.13
N THR A 409 9.45 -1.97 -6.17
CA THR A 409 8.00 -1.86 -6.24
C THR A 409 7.32 -2.42 -4.98
N GLY A 410 8.07 -2.64 -3.90
CA GLY A 410 7.66 -3.32 -2.66
C GLY A 410 6.67 -4.47 -2.90
N PRO A 411 5.49 -4.50 -2.23
CA PRO A 411 4.52 -5.59 -2.33
C PRO A 411 3.58 -5.49 -3.55
N SER A 412 3.86 -4.62 -4.54
CA SER A 412 2.93 -4.40 -5.66
C SER A 412 2.62 -5.65 -6.44
N LYS A 413 3.59 -6.56 -6.60
CA LYS A 413 3.39 -7.82 -7.32
C LYS A 413 2.24 -8.62 -6.69
N ASN A 414 2.29 -8.84 -5.38
CA ASN A 414 1.28 -9.60 -4.66
C ASN A 414 -0.07 -8.88 -4.61
N PHE A 415 -0.08 -7.54 -4.60
CA PHE A 415 -1.31 -6.79 -4.83
C PHE A 415 -1.90 -7.07 -6.22
N TYR A 416 -1.08 -7.07 -7.28
CA TYR A 416 -1.51 -7.40 -8.64
C TYR A 416 -1.98 -8.86 -8.78
N ASP A 417 -1.34 -9.79 -8.07
CA ASP A 417 -1.74 -11.20 -8.05
C ASP A 417 -3.20 -11.31 -7.54
N VAL A 418 -3.50 -10.72 -6.38
CA VAL A 418 -4.87 -10.69 -5.81
C VAL A 418 -5.87 -9.97 -6.72
N VAL A 419 -5.51 -8.81 -7.27
CA VAL A 419 -6.40 -8.08 -8.21
C VAL A 419 -6.62 -8.90 -9.49
N GLY A 420 -5.60 -9.61 -9.96
CA GLY A 420 -5.68 -10.52 -11.10
C GLY A 420 -6.67 -11.65 -10.87
N GLU A 421 -6.64 -12.26 -9.69
CA GLU A 421 -7.58 -13.30 -9.28
C GLU A 421 -9.01 -12.79 -9.25
N ILE A 422 -9.25 -11.65 -8.58
CA ILE A 422 -10.57 -11.01 -8.55
C ILE A 422 -11.11 -10.78 -9.98
N ARG A 423 -10.25 -10.32 -10.90
CA ARG A 423 -10.63 -10.10 -12.31
C ARG A 423 -11.05 -11.37 -13.02
N LEU A 424 -10.29 -12.45 -12.83
CA LEU A 424 -10.58 -13.74 -13.46
C LEU A 424 -11.89 -14.30 -12.92
N ILE A 425 -12.15 -14.16 -11.62
CA ILE A 425 -13.41 -14.59 -10.99
C ILE A 425 -14.58 -13.75 -11.49
N LEU A 426 -14.43 -12.42 -11.61
CA LEU A 426 -15.48 -11.56 -12.19
C LEU A 426 -15.81 -11.93 -13.63
N GLU A 427 -14.79 -12.24 -14.45
CA GLU A 427 -15.03 -12.72 -15.80
C GLU A 427 -15.78 -14.05 -15.80
N ARG A 428 -15.34 -15.02 -14.98
CA ARG A 428 -16.02 -16.31 -14.82
C ARG A 428 -17.49 -16.13 -14.44
N LEU A 429 -17.79 -15.32 -13.42
CA LEU A 429 -19.16 -15.04 -13.01
C LEU A 429 -19.99 -14.39 -14.13
N SER A 430 -19.39 -13.48 -14.92
CA SER A 430 -20.07 -12.87 -16.07
C SER A 430 -20.40 -13.88 -17.19
N GLU A 431 -19.49 -14.82 -17.47
CA GLU A 431 -19.73 -15.88 -18.44
C GLU A 431 -20.80 -16.85 -17.94
N SER A 432 -20.82 -17.16 -16.64
CA SER A 432 -21.88 -17.98 -16.04
C SER A 432 -23.25 -17.29 -16.12
N CYS A 433 -23.34 -15.97 -15.91
CA CYS A 433 -24.58 -15.20 -16.10
C CYS A 433 -25.06 -15.24 -17.56
N ASP A 434 -24.17 -15.08 -18.54
CA ASP A 434 -24.52 -15.20 -19.96
C ASP A 434 -25.00 -16.62 -20.31
N GLY A 435 -24.35 -17.63 -19.73
CA GLY A 435 -24.73 -19.03 -19.85
C GLY A 435 -26.12 -19.32 -19.28
N ILE A 436 -26.44 -18.77 -18.10
CA ILE A 436 -27.78 -18.87 -17.50
C ILE A 436 -28.81 -18.21 -18.43
N ALA A 437 -28.53 -17.00 -18.94
CA ALA A 437 -29.44 -16.30 -19.84
C ALA A 437 -29.74 -17.12 -21.10
N SER A 438 -28.73 -17.64 -21.78
CA SER A 438 -28.91 -18.49 -22.97
C SER A 438 -29.64 -19.80 -22.67
N GLY A 439 -29.36 -20.40 -21.50
CA GLY A 439 -30.07 -21.58 -21.02
C GLY A 439 -31.56 -21.31 -20.78
N LEU A 440 -31.88 -20.20 -20.11
CA LEU A 440 -33.25 -19.77 -19.84
C LEU A 440 -34.02 -19.46 -21.12
N GLU A 441 -33.40 -18.79 -22.09
CA GLU A 441 -33.99 -18.54 -23.41
C GLU A 441 -34.31 -19.86 -24.15
N SER A 442 -33.37 -20.80 -24.14
CA SER A 442 -33.57 -22.12 -24.75
C SER A 442 -34.72 -22.88 -24.06
N PHE A 443 -34.75 -22.86 -22.72
CA PHE A 443 -35.83 -23.45 -21.94
C PHE A 443 -37.19 -22.81 -22.24
N HIS A 444 -37.25 -21.48 -22.32
CA HIS A 444 -38.49 -20.76 -22.62
C HIS A 444 -39.05 -21.12 -24.01
N ASN A 445 -38.18 -21.21 -25.02
CA ASN A 445 -38.56 -21.62 -26.37
C ASN A 445 -39.05 -23.09 -26.42
N ASP A 446 -38.38 -23.99 -25.71
CA ASP A 446 -38.81 -25.40 -25.59
C ASP A 446 -40.16 -25.53 -24.87
N MET A 447 -40.39 -24.73 -23.82
CA MET A 447 -41.65 -24.66 -23.09
C MET A 447 -42.81 -24.20 -23.97
N LYS A 448 -42.59 -23.18 -24.82
CA LYS A 448 -43.59 -22.72 -25.80
C LYS A 448 -43.96 -23.81 -26.83
N ALA A 449 -43.07 -24.76 -27.09
CA ALA A 449 -43.31 -25.84 -28.05
C ALA A 449 -44.00 -27.07 -27.43
N ASN A 450 -43.70 -27.41 -26.17
CA ASN A 450 -44.06 -28.71 -25.57
C ASN A 450 -44.87 -28.62 -24.25
N GLU A 451 -45.08 -27.40 -23.71
CA GLU A 451 -45.86 -27.10 -22.49
C GLU A 451 -45.50 -27.89 -21.22
N THR A 452 -44.28 -28.45 -21.12
CA THR A 452 -43.87 -29.36 -20.03
C THR A 452 -42.54 -29.01 -19.39
N ASP A 453 -42.52 -28.82 -18.06
CA ASP A 453 -41.30 -28.74 -17.25
C ASP A 453 -40.67 -30.14 -17.09
N SER A 454 -39.34 -30.27 -17.09
CA SER A 454 -38.67 -31.56 -16.92
C SER A 454 -37.28 -31.43 -16.31
N ALA A 455 -36.79 -32.50 -15.66
CA ALA A 455 -35.42 -32.54 -15.13
C ALA A 455 -34.34 -32.37 -16.23
N ASP A 456 -34.64 -32.76 -17.48
CA ASP A 456 -33.74 -32.54 -18.62
C ASP A 456 -33.60 -31.05 -18.99
N SER A 457 -34.52 -30.19 -18.55
CA SER A 457 -34.42 -28.74 -18.71
C SER A 457 -33.29 -28.16 -17.87
N ILE A 458 -33.14 -28.59 -16.61
CA ILE A 458 -32.01 -28.18 -15.76
C ILE A 458 -30.69 -28.62 -16.38
N ARG A 459 -30.58 -29.88 -16.84
CA ARG A 459 -29.38 -30.39 -17.52
C ARG A 459 -29.00 -29.57 -18.75
N ARG A 460 -29.98 -29.16 -19.56
CA ARG A 460 -29.74 -28.31 -20.73
C ARG A 460 -29.25 -26.92 -20.34
N ILE A 461 -29.83 -26.30 -19.31
CA ILE A 461 -29.39 -25.00 -18.81
C ILE A 461 -27.95 -25.08 -18.28
N THR A 462 -27.65 -26.06 -17.42
CA THR A 462 -26.29 -26.26 -16.89
C THR A 462 -25.28 -26.56 -17.99
N ARG A 463 -25.66 -27.34 -19.02
CA ARG A 463 -24.81 -27.58 -20.19
C ARG A 463 -24.51 -26.28 -20.95
N ARG A 464 -25.50 -25.41 -21.17
CA ARG A 464 -25.28 -24.10 -21.80
C ARG A 464 -24.34 -23.21 -20.99
N MET A 465 -24.45 -23.26 -19.66
CA MET A 465 -23.50 -22.56 -18.78
C MET A 465 -22.08 -23.06 -18.98
N GLN A 466 -21.87 -24.38 -18.95
CA GLN A 466 -20.57 -25.01 -19.19
C GLN A 466 -20.02 -24.73 -20.60
N GLU A 467 -20.88 -24.68 -21.63
CA GLU A 467 -20.49 -24.32 -23.01
C GLU A 467 -20.08 -22.84 -23.14
N GLY A 468 -20.74 -21.93 -22.40
CA GLY A 468 -20.37 -20.50 -22.31
C GLY A 468 -19.13 -20.24 -21.45
N THR A 469 -18.88 -21.19 -20.55
CA THR A 469 -17.68 -21.53 -19.80
C THR A 469 -16.30 -21.34 -20.42
N LYS A 470 -15.63 -20.17 -20.40
CA LYS A 470 -14.28 -20.04 -21.03
C LYS A 470 -13.15 -19.73 -20.07
N THR A 471 -13.43 -18.94 -19.04
CA THR A 471 -12.43 -18.47 -18.09
C THR A 471 -12.33 -19.43 -16.91
N HIS A 472 -11.13 -19.95 -16.67
CA HIS A 472 -10.79 -20.72 -15.48
C HIS A 472 -9.66 -20.00 -14.75
N PRO A 473 -9.95 -19.29 -13.64
CA PRO A 473 -8.94 -18.64 -12.82
C PRO A 473 -7.80 -19.60 -12.48
N LYS A 474 -6.57 -19.14 -12.68
CA LYS A 474 -5.35 -19.84 -12.24
C LYS A 474 -4.73 -18.99 -11.15
N PHE A 475 -4.80 -19.48 -9.93
CA PHE A 475 -4.20 -18.85 -8.76
C PHE A 475 -2.67 -19.03 -8.81
N SER A 476 -1.94 -18.00 -8.40
CA SER A 476 -0.50 -17.84 -8.65
C SER A 476 0.41 -18.42 -7.59
#